data_AF-A0A6A4APU0-F1
#
_entry.id   AF-A0A6A4APU0-F1
#
_cell.length_a   1.000
_cell.length_b   1.000
_cell.length_c   1.000
_cell.angle_alpha   90.00
_cell.angle_beta   90.00
_cell.angle_gamma   90.00
#
_symmetry.space_group_name_H-M   'P 1'
#
loop_
_entity.id
_entity.type
_entity.pdbx_description
1 polymer ?
#
loop_
_entity_poly.entity_id
_entity_poly.type
_entity_poly.pdbx_seq_one_letter_code
_entity_poly.pdbx_strand_id
1 'polypeptide(L)'
;SYGGDNNTLTLGKDEYVTSIEAHWGEYHSHTRVRFIEFKTSGGNTISGGTRATKIGKESAIEGYQVGGFFGTDGEELDSVGVIWTSITPVTTPVA
;
A
#
# COMPACT_ATOMS: atom_id res chain seq x y z
N SER A 1 -16.82 -17.25 -5.10
CA SER A 1 -16.96 -15.85 -4.66
C SER A 1 -15.58 -15.24 -4.62
N TYR A 2 -15.47 -14.00 -5.05
CA TYR A 2 -14.31 -13.18 -4.73
C TYR A 2 -14.38 -12.80 -3.25
N GLY A 3 -13.23 -12.64 -2.60
CA GLY A 3 -13.17 -12.35 -1.17
C GLY A 3 -11.89 -12.85 -0.51
N GLY A 4 -11.77 -12.59 0.78
CA GLY A 4 -10.65 -12.99 1.62
C GLY A 4 -10.94 -12.66 3.08
N ASP A 5 -9.98 -12.95 3.96
CA ASP A 5 -10.10 -12.61 5.37
C ASP A 5 -9.75 -11.14 5.61
N ASN A 6 -10.60 -10.44 6.38
CA ASN A 6 -10.31 -9.08 6.80
C ASN A 6 -9.12 -9.08 7.76
N ASN A 7 -8.13 -8.25 7.45
CA ASN A 7 -7.01 -7.96 8.32
C ASN A 7 -6.94 -6.45 8.55
N THR A 8 -6.75 -6.03 9.80
CA THR A 8 -6.75 -4.60 10.15
C THR A 8 -5.63 -4.33 11.14
N LEU A 9 -4.81 -3.35 10.80
CA LEU A 9 -3.76 -2.80 11.67
C LEU A 9 -4.17 -1.38 12.04
N THR A 10 -4.40 -1.15 13.33
CA THR A 10 -4.58 0.20 13.86
C THR A 10 -3.21 0.80 14.12
N LEU A 11 -2.92 1.93 13.47
CA LEU A 11 -1.65 2.63 13.67
C LEU A 11 -1.60 3.24 15.08
N GLY A 12 -0.44 3.10 15.72
CA GLY A 12 -0.13 3.80 16.95
C GLY A 12 -0.05 5.32 16.77
N LYS A 13 0.06 6.02 17.89
CA LYS A 13 0.30 7.47 17.87
C LYS A 13 1.60 7.75 17.09
N ASP A 14 1.50 8.66 16.13
CA ASP A 14 2.61 9.10 15.27
C ASP A 14 3.21 7.98 14.37
N GLU A 15 2.55 6.83 14.27
CA GLU A 15 2.92 5.75 13.35
C GLU A 15 2.32 5.99 11.96
N TYR A 16 3.12 5.72 10.92
CA TYR A 16 2.73 5.93 9.53
C TYR A 16 3.29 4.82 8.63
N VAL A 17 2.65 4.62 7.47
CA VAL A 17 3.07 3.61 6.48
C VAL A 17 4.27 4.14 5.69
N THR A 18 5.31 3.31 5.59
CA THR A 18 6.60 3.66 4.98
C THR A 18 6.94 2.82 3.76
N SER A 19 6.28 1.67 3.54
CA SER A 19 6.53 0.86 2.35
C SER A 19 5.29 0.09 1.90
N ILE A 20 5.27 -0.24 0.61
CA ILE A 20 4.32 -1.16 -0.02
C ILE A 20 5.09 -2.23 -0.79
N GLU A 21 4.65 -3.48 -0.69
CA GLU A 21 5.03 -4.60 -1.55
C GLU A 21 3.76 -5.19 -2.14
N ALA A 22 3.67 -5.27 -3.46
CA ALA A 22 2.54 -5.85 -4.17
C ALA A 22 3.02 -6.95 -5.11
N HIS A 23 2.27 -8.06 -5.13
CA HIS A 23 2.48 -9.12 -6.11
C HIS A 23 1.27 -9.22 -7.02
N TRP A 24 1.48 -9.36 -8.32
CA TRP A 24 0.39 -9.47 -9.29
C TRP A 24 0.59 -10.62 -10.27
N GLY A 25 -0.49 -11.01 -10.93
CA GLY A 25 -0.49 -12.07 -11.93
C GLY A 25 -1.88 -12.29 -12.51
N GLU A 26 -1.98 -13.17 -13.49
CA GLU A 26 -3.29 -13.58 -14.01
C GLU A 26 -4.06 -14.37 -12.94
N TYR A 27 -5.33 -14.02 -12.75
CA TYR A 27 -6.29 -14.72 -11.93
C TYR A 27 -7.68 -14.54 -12.55
N HIS A 28 -8.37 -15.66 -12.80
CA HIS A 28 -9.67 -15.67 -13.50
C HIS A 28 -9.69 -14.83 -14.80
N SER A 29 -8.66 -14.99 -15.65
CA SER A 29 -8.52 -14.27 -16.93
C SER A 29 -8.34 -12.74 -16.83
N HIS A 30 -8.06 -12.22 -15.63
CA HIS A 30 -7.72 -10.81 -15.40
C HIS A 30 -6.34 -10.71 -14.72
N THR A 31 -5.62 -9.60 -14.93
CA THR A 31 -4.43 -9.31 -14.11
C THR A 31 -4.89 -8.67 -12.80
N ARG A 32 -4.56 -9.29 -11.67
CA ARG A 32 -5.00 -8.87 -10.33
C ARG A 32 -3.81 -8.67 -9.39
N VAL A 33 -3.95 -7.78 -8.42
CA VAL A 33 -3.09 -7.75 -7.24
C VAL A 33 -3.48 -8.94 -6.37
N ARG A 34 -2.59 -9.92 -6.25
CA ARG A 34 -2.85 -11.18 -5.55
C ARG A 34 -2.36 -11.16 -4.11
N PHE A 35 -1.37 -10.34 -3.82
CA PHE A 35 -0.83 -10.11 -2.48
C PHE A 35 -0.43 -8.65 -2.33
N ILE A 36 -0.65 -8.12 -1.13
CA ILE A 36 -0.19 -6.79 -0.74
C ILE A 36 0.33 -6.83 0.69
N GLU A 37 1.41 -6.10 0.94
CA GLU A 37 2.03 -5.92 2.25
C GLU A 37 2.38 -4.45 2.44
N PHE A 38 2.09 -3.93 3.62
CA PHE A 38 2.53 -2.62 4.09
C PHE A 38 3.39 -2.78 5.34
N LYS A 39 4.41 -1.93 5.45
CA LYS A 39 5.19 -1.77 6.69
C LYS A 39 5.10 -0.35 7.18
N THR A 40 5.23 -0.19 8.49
CA THR A 40 5.09 1.10 9.16
C THR A 40 6.39 1.55 9.82
N SER A 41 6.45 2.83 10.18
CA SER A 41 7.53 3.39 11.00
C SER A 41 7.62 2.78 12.39
N GLY A 42 6.51 2.20 12.90
CA GLY A 42 6.45 1.47 14.16
C GLY A 42 7.00 0.04 14.09
N GLY A 43 7.49 -0.41 12.93
CA GLY A 43 7.97 -1.78 12.73
C GLY A 43 6.86 -2.81 12.55
N ASN A 44 5.60 -2.38 12.45
CA ASN A 44 4.47 -3.26 12.20
C ASN A 44 4.39 -3.62 10.71
N THR A 45 3.76 -4.76 10.43
CA THR A 45 3.49 -5.24 9.08
C THR A 45 2.04 -5.70 8.99
N ILE A 46 1.36 -5.31 7.91
CA ILE A 46 0.05 -5.84 7.55
C ILE A 46 0.11 -6.36 6.12
N SER A 47 -0.40 -7.57 5.91
CA SER A 47 -0.47 -8.17 4.59
C SER A 47 -1.76 -8.96 4.41
N GLY A 48 -2.06 -9.24 3.14
CA GLY A 48 -3.21 -10.05 2.74
C GLY A 48 -3.02 -10.64 1.36
N GLY A 49 -3.73 -11.73 1.10
CA GLY A 49 -3.70 -12.44 -0.19
C GLY A 49 -2.61 -13.51 -0.31
N THR A 50 -2.36 -13.96 -1.54
CA THR A 50 -1.41 -15.03 -1.90
C THR A 50 -0.32 -14.51 -2.82
N ARG A 51 0.94 -14.77 -2.46
CA ARG A 51 2.10 -14.32 -3.24
C ARG A 51 2.04 -14.81 -4.69
N ALA A 52 2.37 -13.93 -5.63
CA ALA A 52 2.56 -14.22 -7.04
C ALA A 52 4.01 -13.91 -7.48
N THR A 53 4.37 -14.21 -8.73
CA THR A 53 5.75 -14.12 -9.21
C THR A 53 6.15 -12.73 -9.70
N LYS A 54 5.21 -11.88 -10.13
CA LYS A 54 5.51 -10.48 -10.45
C LYS A 54 5.41 -9.67 -9.17
N ILE A 55 6.46 -8.91 -8.86
CA ILE A 55 6.64 -8.24 -7.58
C ILE A 55 7.04 -6.79 -7.83
N GLY A 56 6.44 -5.89 -7.06
CA GLY A 56 6.77 -4.47 -7.02
C GLY A 56 6.92 -4.08 -5.56
N LYS A 57 7.96 -3.32 -5.25
CA LYS A 57 8.26 -2.86 -3.90
C LYS A 57 8.64 -1.40 -3.98
N GLU A 58 8.08 -0.59 -3.10
CA GLU A 58 8.42 0.81 -2.96
C GLU A 58 8.46 1.22 -1.50
N SER A 59 9.35 2.16 -1.19
CA SER A 59 9.51 2.74 0.13
C SER A 59 9.47 4.26 0.03
N ALA A 60 8.88 4.89 1.03
CA ALA A 60 8.99 6.33 1.22
C ALA A 60 10.47 6.71 1.37
N ILE A 61 10.85 7.83 0.76
CA ILE A 61 12.10 8.50 1.11
C ILE A 61 12.00 9.08 2.52
N GLU A 62 13.14 9.37 3.15
CA GLU A 62 13.17 9.96 4.48
C GLU A 62 12.33 11.25 4.53
N GLY A 63 11.51 11.39 5.58
CA GLY A 63 10.60 12.52 5.75
C GLY A 63 9.26 12.40 5.02
N TYR A 64 8.97 11.28 4.35
CA TYR A 64 7.70 11.03 3.65
C TYR A 64 6.94 9.84 4.24
N GLN A 65 5.63 9.82 3.98
CA GLN A 65 4.70 8.76 4.36
C GLN A 65 3.67 8.51 3.26
N VAL A 66 2.93 7.41 3.33
CA VAL A 66 1.72 7.24 2.50
C VAL A 66 0.70 8.32 2.87
N GLY A 67 0.36 9.19 1.92
CA GLY A 67 -0.70 10.19 2.03
C GLY A 67 -2.02 9.77 1.39
N GLY A 68 -2.01 8.68 0.62
CA GLY A 68 -3.20 8.14 -0.04
C GLY A 68 -2.86 7.04 -1.03
N PHE A 69 -3.92 6.49 -1.64
CA PHE A 69 -3.83 5.42 -2.64
C PHE A 69 -4.54 5.83 -3.92
N PHE A 70 -4.12 5.25 -5.03
CA PHE A 70 -4.84 5.30 -6.31
C PHE A 70 -4.77 3.92 -6.97
N GLY A 71 -5.68 3.62 -7.89
CA GLY A 71 -5.71 2.31 -8.53
C GLY A 71 -7.05 2.03 -9.19
N THR A 72 -7.30 0.74 -9.42
CA THR A 72 -8.52 0.24 -10.04
C THR A 72 -8.97 -1.04 -9.34
N ASP A 73 -10.28 -1.23 -9.26
CA ASP A 73 -10.92 -2.41 -8.69
C ASP A 73 -12.07 -2.91 -9.58
N GLY A 74 -12.50 -4.13 -9.28
CA GLY A 74 -13.73 -4.74 -9.75
C GLY A 74 -14.28 -5.63 -8.62
N GLU A 75 -14.39 -6.93 -8.86
CA GLU A 75 -14.67 -7.87 -7.77
C GLU A 75 -13.45 -8.11 -6.85
N GLU A 76 -12.26 -7.77 -7.34
CA GLU A 76 -10.97 -7.79 -6.62
C GLU A 76 -10.14 -6.55 -6.98
N LEU A 77 -9.05 -6.33 -6.24
CA LEU A 77 -8.09 -5.25 -6.54
C LEU A 77 -7.29 -5.56 -7.82
N ASP A 78 -7.46 -4.72 -8.85
CA ASP A 78 -6.78 -4.87 -10.15
C ASP A 78 -5.41 -4.17 -10.15
N SER A 79 -5.34 -2.97 -9.59
CA SER A 79 -4.10 -2.19 -9.50
C SER A 79 -4.08 -1.30 -8.26
N VAL A 80 -2.87 -0.98 -7.79
CA VAL A 80 -2.66 -0.10 -6.64
C VAL A 80 -1.36 0.67 -6.79
N GLY A 81 -1.40 1.95 -6.41
CA GLY A 81 -0.27 2.83 -6.23
C GLY A 81 -0.44 3.65 -4.96
N VAL A 82 0.68 4.15 -4.45
CA VAL A 82 0.75 4.99 -3.24
C VAL A 82 1.14 6.41 -3.61
N ILE A 83 0.53 7.38 -2.93
CA ILE A 83 0.93 8.78 -2.99
C ILE A 83 1.85 9.02 -1.80
N TRP A 84 3.10 9.38 -2.06
CA TRP A 84 4.03 9.80 -1.02
C TRP A 84 3.83 11.28 -0.69
N THR A 85 3.60 11.59 0.58
CA THR A 85 3.48 12.97 1.08
C THR A 85 4.52 13.26 2.13
N SER A 86 5.00 14.50 2.20
CA SER A 86 5.87 14.95 3.27
C SER A 86 5.16 14.83 4.62
N ILE A 87 5.88 14.33 5.63
CA ILE A 87 5.43 14.31 7.03
C ILE A 87 5.36 15.73 7.57
N THR A 88 6.38 16.54 7.26
CA THR A 88 6.37 17.97 7.58
C THR A 88 5.52 18.71 6.57
N PRO A 89 4.50 19.48 6.99
CA PRO A 89 3.72 20.29 6.07
C PRO A 89 4.63 21.21 5.25
N VAL A 90 4.46 21.21 3.93
CA VAL A 90 5.18 22.16 3.07
C VAL A 90 4.61 23.54 3.35
N THR A 91 5.39 24.39 4.02
CA THR A 91 5.01 25.78 4.23
C THR A 91 5.07 26.51 2.91
N THR A 92 3.95 27.08 2.47
CA THR A 92 3.95 28.01 1.34
C THR A 92 4.77 29.25 1.76
N PRO A 93 5.79 29.67 0.99
CA PRO A 93 6.47 30.92 1.28
C PRO A 93 5.46 32.07 1.27
N VAL A 94 5.52 32.94 2.27
CA VAL A 94 4.73 34.19 2.26
C VAL A 94 5.30 35.07 1.15
N ALA A 95 4.45 35.47 0.19
CA ALA A 95 4.81 36.37 -0.89
C ALA A 95 5.04 37.81 -0.38
#